data_AF-A0A183EEA0-F1
#
_entry.id   AF-A0A183EEA0-F1
#
_cell.length_a   1.000
_cell.length_b   1.000
_cell.length_c   1.000
_cell.angle_alpha   90.00
_cell.angle_beta   90.00
_cell.angle_gamma   90.00
#
_symmetry.space_group_name_H-M   'P 1'
#
loop_
_entity.id
_entity.type
_entity.pdbx_description
1 polymer ?
#
loop_
_entity_poly.entity_id
_entity_poly.type
_entity_poly.pdbx_seq_one_letter_code
_entity_poly.pdbx_strand_id
1 'polypeptide(L)' 'MQEDVRNNQFIEAGQFQDNLYGTSINSVREVAEMGRHCILDVSGNAIRRLQSIANIYPIAIFVKPQSPHQIML' A
#
# COMPACT_ATOMS: atom_id res chain seq x y z
N MET A 1 -9.23 14.88 3.05
CA MET A 1 -9.02 13.68 2.20
C MET A 1 -8.83 13.98 0.72
N GLN A 2 -9.78 14.57 -0.02
CA GLN A 2 -9.58 14.83 -1.47
C GLN A 2 -8.33 15.68 -1.77
N GLU A 3 -8.08 16.69 -0.95
CA GLU A 3 -6.88 17.52 -1.06
C GLU A 3 -5.60 16.74 -0.74
N ASP A 4 -5.62 15.94 0.31
CA ASP A 4 -4.51 15.08 0.74
C ASP A 4 -4.14 14.04 -0.34
N VAL A 5 -5.14 13.50 -1.06
CA VAL A 5 -4.93 12.64 -2.22
C VAL A 5 -4.21 13.39 -3.34
N ARG A 6 -4.60 14.64 -3.63
CA ARG A 6 -3.91 15.50 -4.62
C ARG A 6 -2.48 15.83 -4.18
N ASN A 7 -2.27 15.98 -2.87
CA ASN A 7 -0.98 16.25 -2.26
C ASN A 7 -0.10 15.00 -2.08
N ASN A 8 -0.46 13.87 -2.68
CA ASN A 8 0.28 12.61 -2.63
C ASN A 8 0.53 12.06 -1.21
N GLN A 9 -0.39 12.30 -0.27
CA GLN A 9 -0.25 11.83 1.11
C GLN A 9 -0.66 10.35 1.31
N PHE A 10 -1.11 9.69 0.25
CA PHE A 10 -1.59 8.31 0.26
C PHE A 10 -0.76 7.42 -0.66
N ILE A 11 -0.40 6.23 -0.16
CA ILE A 11 0.21 5.19 -0.99
C ILE A 11 -0.84 4.48 -1.85
N GLU A 12 -2.09 4.48 -1.41
CA GLU A 12 -3.25 4.00 -2.14
C GLU A 12 -4.48 4.78 -1.67
N ALA A 13 -5.32 5.19 -2.61
CA ALA A 13 -6.59 5.83 -2.33
C ALA A 13 -7.61 5.43 -3.40
N GLY A 14 -8.86 5.27 -3.00
CA GLY A 14 -9.96 4.85 -3.86
C GLY A 14 -11.31 5.32 -3.34
N GLN A 15 -12.36 5.07 -4.11
CA GLN A 15 -13.73 5.42 -3.77
C GLN A 15 -14.61 4.16 -3.84
N PHE A 16 -15.47 3.99 -2.84
CA PHE A 16 -16.46 2.93 -2.79
C PHE A 16 -17.74 3.45 -2.14
N GLN A 17 -18.89 3.24 -2.78
CA GLN A 17 -20.20 3.73 -2.30
C GLN A 17 -20.16 5.21 -1.88
N ASP A 18 -19.64 6.06 -2.76
CA ASP A 18 -19.46 7.50 -2.56
C ASP A 18 -18.51 7.93 -1.42
N ASN A 19 -17.92 6.97 -0.70
CA ASN A 19 -16.95 7.23 0.36
C ASN A 19 -15.52 7.03 -0.14
N LEU A 20 -14.61 7.84 0.38
CA LEU A 20 -13.18 7.73 0.07
C LEU A 20 -12.46 6.88 1.11
N TYR A 21 -11.59 6.00 0.63
CA TYR A 21 -10.75 5.12 1.42
C TYR A 21 -9.30 5.25 0.98
N GLY A 22 -8.37 4.98 1.88
CA GLY A 22 -6.96 5.00 1.51
C GLY A 22 -6.03 4.68 2.66
N THR A 23 -4.82 4.27 2.30
CA THR A 23 -3.71 4.02 3.22
C THR A 23 -2.76 5.22 3.18
N SER A 24 -2.71 5.98 4.27
CA SER A 24 -1.88 7.19 4.34
C SER A 24 -0.41 6.83 4.54
N ILE A 25 0.49 7.65 4.01
CA ILE A 25 1.94 7.50 4.22
C ILE A 25 2.28 7.59 5.72
N ASN A 26 1.63 8.48 6.45
CA ASN A 26 1.87 8.67 7.88
C ASN A 26 1.50 7.43 8.69
N SER A 27 0.36 6.80 8.41
CA SER A 27 -0.07 5.58 9.13
C SER A 27 0.93 4.44 8.95
N VAL A 28 1.54 4.30 7.77
CA VAL A 28 2.62 3.32 7.54
C VAL A 28 3.88 3.68 8.34
N ARG A 29 4.26 4.97 8.33
CA ARG A 29 5.44 5.46 9.06
C ARG A 29 5.31 5.26 10.57
N GLU A 30 4.16 5.58 11.15
CA GLU A 30 3.91 5.42 12.58
C GLU A 30 4.12 3.98 13.05
N VAL A 31 3.63 2.98 12.28
CA VAL A 31 3.85 1.56 12.60
C VAL A 31 5.34 1.19 12.53
N ALA A 32 6.05 1.69 11.52
CA ALA A 32 7.48 1.45 11.36
C ALA A 32 8.31 2.09 12.49
N GLU A 33 7.96 3.30 12.92
CA GLU A 33 8.61 4.02 14.03
C GLU A 33 8.40 3.34 15.38
N MET A 34 7.32 2.57 15.55
CA MET A 34 7.12 1.69 16.71
C MET A 34 8.01 0.43 16.68
N GLY A 35 8.90 0.28 15.69
CA GLY A 35 9.76 -0.89 15.53
C GLY A 35 9.03 -2.15 15.06
N ARG A 36 7.86 -1.99 14.40
CA ARG A 36 7.05 -3.11 13.89
C ARG A 36 7.03 -3.14 12.37
N HIS A 37 6.78 -4.32 11.81
CA HIS A 37 6.50 -4.46 10.39
C HIS A 37 5.03 -4.12 10.10
N CYS A 38 4.82 -3.09 9.28
CA CYS A 38 3.50 -2.77 8.76
C CYS A 38 3.14 -3.76 7.64
N ILE A 39 2.16 -4.64 7.89
CA ILE A 39 1.61 -5.52 6.86
C ILE A 39 0.61 -4.71 6.05
N LEU A 40 0.84 -4.63 4.74
CA LEU A 40 0.06 -3.80 3.84
C LEU A 40 -0.73 -4.66 2.87
N ASP A 41 -2.05 -4.53 2.91
CA ASP A 41 -2.97 -5.03 1.89
C ASP A 41 -3.25 -3.90 0.90
N VAL A 42 -2.42 -3.83 -0.14
CA VAL A 42 -2.43 -2.77 -1.16
C VAL A 42 -2.01 -3.34 -2.50
N SER A 43 -2.33 -2.65 -3.60
CA SER A 43 -1.86 -3.05 -4.93
C SER A 43 -0.33 -2.86 -5.11
N GLY A 44 0.24 -3.54 -6.11
CA GLY A 44 1.67 -3.41 -6.43
C GLY A 44 2.13 -1.98 -6.77
N ASN A 45 1.21 -1.09 -7.19
CA ASN A 45 1.50 0.33 -7.42
C ASN A 45 1.97 1.06 -6.17
N ALA A 46 1.54 0.61 -4.98
CA ALA A 46 1.94 1.19 -3.71
C ALA A 46 3.45 1.01 -3.42
N ILE A 47 4.08 -0.05 -3.94
CA ILE A 47 5.52 -0.30 -3.75
C ILE A 47 6.35 0.88 -4.25
N ARG A 48 6.04 1.36 -5.48
CA ARG A 48 6.74 2.51 -6.06
C ARG A 48 6.49 3.78 -5.26
N ARG A 49 5.24 4.01 -4.81
CA ARG A 49 4.87 5.21 -4.03
C ARG A 49 5.57 5.24 -2.66
N LEU A 50 5.67 4.11 -1.98
CA LEU A 50 6.42 3.96 -0.73
C LEU A 50 7.89 4.39 -0.92
N GLN A 51 8.53 3.88 -1.97
CA GLN A 51 9.93 4.19 -2.25
C GLN A 51 10.14 5.64 -2.70
N SER A 52 9.36 6.13 -3.67
CA SER A 52 9.65 7.40 -4.33
C SER A 52 9.09 8.63 -3.60
N ILE A 53 7.97 8.50 -2.90
CA ILE A 53 7.29 9.62 -2.23
C ILE A 53 7.50 9.56 -0.73
N ALA A 54 7.32 8.38 -0.12
CA ALA A 54 7.40 8.24 1.33
C ALA A 54 8.83 8.03 1.87
N ASN A 55 9.79 7.72 0.99
CA ASN A 55 11.14 7.29 1.37
C ASN A 55 11.11 6.11 2.37
N ILE A 56 10.16 5.19 2.17
CA ILE A 56 10.01 3.95 2.93
C ILE A 56 10.36 2.80 1.98
N TYR A 57 11.26 1.91 2.38
CA TYR A 57 11.69 0.79 1.56
C TYR A 57 10.96 -0.49 1.98
N PRO A 58 9.89 -0.89 1.28
CA PRO A 58 9.11 -2.06 1.65
C PRO A 58 9.84 -3.37 1.29
N ILE A 59 9.52 -4.42 2.03
CA ILE A 59 9.81 -5.79 1.63
C ILE A 59 8.64 -6.28 0.78
N ALA A 60 8.85 -6.40 -0.53
CA ALA A 60 7.83 -6.89 -1.46
C ALA A 60 8.06 -8.38 -1.77
N ILE A 61 7.10 -9.23 -1.40
CA ILE A 61 7.17 -10.68 -1.62
C ILE A 61 6.13 -11.07 -2.67
N PHE A 62 6.59 -11.59 -3.81
CA PHE A 62 5.71 -12.10 -4.86
C PHE A 62 5.57 -13.62 -4.76
N VAL A 63 4.35 -14.08 -4.46
CA VAL A 63 4.02 -15.51 -4.44
C VAL A 63 3.64 -15.96 -5.85
N LYS A 64 4.63 -16.46 -6.60
CA LYS A 64 4.44 -16.92 -7.97
C LYS A 64 3.79 -18.32 -8.02
N PRO A 65 2.65 -18.51 -8.69
CA PRO A 65 2.12 -19.85 -8.95
C PRO A 65 3.02 -20.60 -9.96
N GLN A 66 3.21 -21.89 -9.72
CA GLN A 66 4.01 -22.78 -10.59
C GLN A 66 3.24 -23.20 -11.84
N SER A 67 1.91 -23.26 -11.75
CA SER A 67 1.02 -23.53 -12.88
C SER A 67 -0.37 -22.94 -12.62
N PRO A 68 -1.21 -22.77 -13.66
CA PRO A 68 -2.61 -22.34 -13.47
C PRO A 68 -3.40 -23.27 -12.55
N HIS A 69 -3.08 -24.57 -12.53
CA HIS A 69 -3.76 -25.54 -11.67
C HIS A 69 -3.57 -25.26 -10.18
N GLN A 70 -2.49 -24.60 -9.78
CA GLN A 70 -2.24 -24.29 -8.38
C GLN A 70 -3.26 -23.31 -7.77
N ILE A 71 -3.87 -22.46 -8.61
CA ILE A 71 -4.85 -21.45 -8.16
C ILE A 71 -6.30 -21.86 -8.45
N MET A 72 -6.50 -23.03 -9.07
CA MET A 72 -7.82 -23.60 -9.33
C MET A 72 -8.15 -24.58 -8.21
N LEU A 73 -8.77 -24.07 -7.14
CA LEU A 73 -9.49 -24.88 -6.14
C LEU A 73 -10.97 -24.91 -6.50
#